data_AF-A0A642B316-F1
#
_entry.id   AF-A0A642B316-F1
#
_cell.length_a   1.000
_cell.length_b   1.000
_cell.length_c   1.000
_cell.angle_alpha   90.00
_cell.angle_beta   90.00
_cell.angle_gamma   90.00
#
_symmetry.space_group_name_H-M   'P 1'
#
loop_
_entity.id
_entity.type
_entity.pdbx_description
1 polymer ?
#
loop_
_entity_poly.entity_id
_entity_poly.type
_entity_poly.pdbx_seq_one_letter_code
_entity_poly.pdbx_strand_id
1 'polypeptide(L)'
;DISAGVAEDLQVARGEVLEILIEQEECDLKGRLRSPNGRHEAMVFPTNKAGNHFRTSSSRLCTAILQECKATAKARLCVGEPTENEYGKLLPIITKYLL
;
A
#
# COMPACT_ATOMS: atom_id res chain seq x y z
N ASP A 1 0.69 1.89 7.79
CA ASP A 1 -0.69 1.66 8.26
C ASP A 1 -1.65 1.94 7.13
N ILE A 2 -2.71 1.15 7.04
CA ILE A 2 -3.74 1.20 6.00
C ILE A 2 -5.06 1.48 6.71
N SER A 3 -5.76 2.52 6.27
CA SER A 3 -7.08 2.86 6.82
C SER A 3 -8.14 1.87 6.32
N ALA A 4 -9.27 1.81 7.04
CA ALA A 4 -10.38 0.93 6.68
C ALA A 4 -10.93 1.16 5.27
N GLY A 5 -11.06 2.42 4.85
CA GLY A 5 -11.51 2.76 3.50
C GLY A 5 -10.54 2.27 2.43
N VAL A 6 -9.23 2.52 2.59
CA VAL A 6 -8.20 2.03 1.66
C VAL A 6 -8.19 0.50 1.57
N ALA A 7 -8.41 -0.19 2.70
CA ALA A 7 -8.47 -1.65 2.74
C ALA A 7 -9.73 -2.20 2.06
N GLU A 8 -10.87 -1.53 2.22
CA GLU A 8 -12.13 -1.86 1.53
C GLU A 8 -12.01 -1.62 0.03
N ASP A 9 -11.46 -0.47 -0.36
CA ASP A 9 -11.21 -0.13 -1.75
C ASP A 9 -10.31 -1.18 -2.39
N LEU A 10 -9.18 -1.54 -1.81
CA LEU A 10 -8.31 -2.59 -2.37
C LEU A 10 -8.79 -4.02 -2.13
N GLN A 11 -9.92 -4.22 -1.45
CA GLN A 11 -10.45 -5.52 -1.07
C GLN A 11 -9.41 -6.40 -0.32
N VAL A 12 -8.60 -5.75 0.52
CA VAL A 12 -7.45 -6.39 1.16
C VAL A 12 -7.91 -7.47 2.14
N ALA A 13 -7.37 -8.67 2.00
CA ALA A 13 -7.60 -9.78 2.91
C ALA A 13 -6.39 -10.04 3.83
N ARG A 14 -6.67 -10.67 4.98
CA ARG A 14 -5.62 -11.09 5.92
C ARG A 14 -4.63 -12.04 5.24
N GLY A 15 -3.35 -11.74 5.36
CA GLY A 15 -2.27 -12.57 4.83
C GLY A 15 -1.95 -12.32 3.36
N GLU A 16 -2.63 -11.36 2.71
CA GLU A 16 -2.21 -10.85 1.41
C GLU A 16 -0.92 -10.02 1.52
N VAL A 17 -0.27 -9.83 0.37
CA VAL A 17 0.93 -8.99 0.26
C VAL A 17 0.54 -7.74 -0.50
N LEU A 18 0.91 -6.58 0.03
CA LEU A 18 0.77 -5.32 -0.67
C LEU A 18 2.06 -4.95 -1.39
N GLU A 19 1.91 -4.27 -2.51
CA GLU A 19 3.02 -3.74 -3.26
C GLU A 19 2.77 -2.32 -3.74
N ILE A 20 3.87 -1.62 -3.95
CA ILE A 20 3.88 -0.30 -4.55
C ILE A 20 4.47 -0.47 -5.94
N LEU A 21 3.65 -0.23 -6.96
CA LEU A 21 4.08 -0.05 -8.33
C LEU A 21 4.58 1.39 -8.45
N ILE A 22 5.78 1.59 -8.99
CA ILE A 22 6.34 2.90 -9.25
C ILE A 22 6.62 2.97 -10.75
N GLU A 23 5.85 3.79 -11.46
CA GLU A 23 6.00 4.03 -12.88
C GLU A 23 6.22 5.52 -13.11
N GLN A 24 7.40 5.88 -13.61
CA GLN A 24 7.80 7.28 -13.86
C GLN A 24 7.68 8.16 -12.59
N GLU A 25 6.59 8.91 -12.46
CA GLU A 25 6.28 9.79 -11.33
C GLU A 25 5.04 9.35 -10.53
N GLU A 26 4.42 8.23 -10.91
CA GLU A 26 3.21 7.72 -10.29
C GLU A 26 3.56 6.53 -9.39
N CYS A 27 2.89 6.49 -8.23
CA CYS A 27 3.03 5.42 -7.25
C CYS A 27 1.64 4.83 -7.01
N ASP A 28 1.44 3.54 -7.26
CA ASP A 28 0.16 2.86 -7.02
C ASP A 28 0.30 1.76 -5.98
N LEU A 29 -0.65 1.69 -5.06
CA LEU A 29 -0.78 0.59 -4.11
C LEU A 29 -1.63 -0.53 -4.72
N LYS A 30 -1.16 -1.77 -4.63
CA LYS A 30 -1.91 -2.95 -5.10
C LYS A 30 -1.83 -4.14 -4.17
N GLY A 31 -2.90 -4.92 -4.11
CA GLY A 31 -2.93 -6.24 -3.49
C GLY A 31 -2.41 -7.33 -4.41
N ARG A 32 -1.61 -8.26 -3.89
CA ARG A 32 -1.23 -9.49 -4.58
C ARG A 32 -1.62 -10.71 -3.75
N LEU A 33 -2.24 -11.67 -4.42
CA LEU A 33 -2.43 -13.01 -3.88
C LEU A 33 -1.05 -13.66 -3.69
N ARG A 34 -0.89 -14.33 -2.55
CA ARG A 34 0.36 -14.93 -2.10
C ARG A 34 1.08 -15.75 -3.19
N SER A 35 2.31 -15.36 -3.53
CA SER A 35 3.24 -16.28 -4.20
C SER A 35 3.80 -17.26 -3.17
N PRO A 36 3.75 -18.58 -3.39
CA PRO A 36 4.09 -19.59 -2.38
C PRO A 36 5.55 -19.54 -1.90
N ASN A 37 6.45 -18.88 -2.63
CA ASN A 37 7.90 -19.02 -2.45
C ASN A 37 8.63 -17.71 -2.05
N GLY A 38 7.91 -16.64 -1.70
CA GLY A 38 8.49 -15.33 -1.40
C GLY A 38 8.80 -15.09 0.08
N ARG A 39 9.88 -14.34 0.37
CA ARG A 39 10.12 -13.72 1.68
C ARG A 39 8.95 -12.77 1.97
N HIS A 40 8.31 -12.88 3.14
CA HIS A 40 7.06 -12.20 3.53
C HIS A 40 7.18 -10.67 3.72
N GLU A 41 7.81 -9.96 2.80
CA GLU A 41 7.82 -8.50 2.84
C GLU A 41 6.42 -7.97 2.51
N ALA A 42 5.99 -6.95 3.25
CA ALA A 42 4.71 -6.28 3.06
C ALA A 42 3.44 -7.13 3.25
N MET A 43 3.53 -8.21 4.04
CA MET A 43 2.34 -8.96 4.45
C MET A 43 1.38 -8.09 5.28
N VAL A 44 0.09 -8.26 5.02
CA VAL A 44 -0.99 -7.54 5.68
C VAL A 44 -1.46 -8.28 6.93
N PHE A 45 -1.44 -7.57 8.06
CA PHE A 45 -1.93 -8.02 9.35
C PHE A 45 -3.04 -7.08 9.86
N PRO A 46 -4.15 -7.61 10.39
CA PRO A 46 -5.16 -6.77 11.00
C PRO A 46 -4.60 -6.14 12.29
N THR A 47 -4.92 -4.87 12.52
CA THR A 47 -4.43 -4.13 13.69
C THR A 47 -5.22 -4.47 14.96
N ASN A 48 -6.42 -5.02 14.82
CA ASN A 48 -7.27 -5.56 15.88
C ASN A 48 -8.12 -6.73 15.33
N LYS A 49 -8.80 -7.49 16.20
CA LYS A 49 -9.53 -8.71 15.79
C LYS A 49 -10.79 -8.46 14.96
N ALA A 50 -11.38 -7.27 15.04
CA ALA A 50 -12.74 -6.99 14.52
C ALA A 50 -12.84 -5.76 13.60
N GLY A 51 -11.75 -5.02 13.40
CA GLY A 51 -11.72 -3.81 12.58
C GLY A 51 -11.06 -4.05 11.23
N ASN A 52 -11.40 -3.19 10.26
CA ASN A 52 -10.87 -3.26 8.90
C ASN A 52 -9.56 -2.46 8.72
N HIS A 53 -8.87 -2.16 9.82
CA HIS A 53 -7.60 -1.44 9.79
C HIS A 53 -6.46 -2.44 9.72
N PHE A 54 -5.57 -2.22 8.75
CA PHE A 54 -4.47 -3.12 8.50
C PHE A 54 -3.12 -2.46 8.67
N ARG A 55 -2.13 -3.28 8.99
CA ARG A 55 -0.72 -2.90 8.99
C ARG A 55 0.03 -3.85 8.08
N THR A 56 0.91 -3.26 7.29
CA THR A 56 1.90 -3.96 6.51
C THR A 56 3.29 -3.45 6.91
N SER A 57 4.31 -4.30 6.80
CA SER A 57 5.69 -3.94 7.10
C SER A 57 6.62 -4.38 5.98
N SER A 58 7.25 -3.41 5.33
CA SER A 58 8.39 -3.62 4.44
C SER A 58 9.35 -2.46 4.60
N SER A 59 10.59 -2.75 5.01
CA SER A 59 11.66 -1.74 5.12
C SER A 59 11.94 -1.11 3.77
N ARG A 60 11.98 -1.91 2.70
CA ARG A 60 12.20 -1.45 1.33
C ARG A 60 11.11 -0.48 0.87
N LEU A 61 9.83 -0.85 1.01
CA LEU A 61 8.72 0.02 0.61
C LEU A 61 8.67 1.30 1.46
N CYS A 62 8.90 1.18 2.78
CA CYS A 62 8.92 2.33 3.68
C CYS A 62 10.02 3.32 3.28
N THR A 63 11.25 2.84 3.04
CA THR A 63 12.37 3.67 2.61
C THR A 63 12.09 4.36 1.28
N ALA A 64 11.56 3.65 0.28
CA ALA A 64 11.23 4.23 -1.03
C ALA A 64 10.20 5.36 -0.91
N ILE A 65 9.12 5.14 -0.15
CA ILE A 65 8.09 6.16 0.08
C ILE A 65 8.64 7.36 0.86
N LEU A 66 9.43 7.13 1.90
CA LEU A 66 10.06 8.22 2.65
C LEU A 66 10.98 9.06 1.77
N GLN A 67 11.75 8.44 0.87
CA GLN A 67 12.60 9.13 -0.10
C GLN A 67 11.77 9.97 -1.08
N GLU A 68 10.73 9.40 -1.69
CA GLU A 68 9.85 10.11 -2.62
C GLU A 68 9.15 11.31 -1.95
N CYS A 69 8.70 11.12 -0.71
CA CYS A 69 8.04 12.17 0.07
C CYS A 69 9.02 13.16 0.73
N LYS A 70 10.33 12.97 0.55
CA LYS A 70 11.40 13.73 1.25
C LYS A 70 11.20 13.79 2.78
N ALA A 71 10.70 12.71 3.36
CA ALA A 71 10.42 12.57 4.78
C ALA A 71 11.47 11.70 5.47
N THR A 72 11.77 11.96 6.74
CA THR A 72 12.85 11.26 7.47
C THR A 72 12.36 10.12 8.37
N ALA A 73 11.10 10.15 8.80
CA ALA A 73 10.58 9.18 9.78
C ALA A 73 9.16 8.68 9.48
N LYS A 74 8.28 9.56 9.00
CA LYS A 74 6.87 9.23 8.75
C LYS A 74 6.31 10.06 7.62
N ALA A 75 5.55 9.42 6.73
CA ALA A 75 4.71 10.08 5.74
C ALA A 75 3.23 9.72 5.99
N ARG A 76 2.33 10.68 5.81
CA ARG A 76 0.88 10.45 5.75
C ARG A 76 0.44 10.80 4.34
N LEU A 77 -0.08 9.81 3.63
CA LEU A 77 -0.39 9.91 2.21
C LEU A 77 -1.88 9.73 2.01
N CYS A 78 -2.44 10.54 1.13
CA CYS A 78 -3.77 10.33 0.60
C CYS A 78 -3.68 9.33 -0.57
N VAL A 79 -4.80 8.67 -0.84
CA VAL A 79 -4.96 7.88 -2.06
C VAL A 79 -5.96 8.58 -2.97
N GLY A 80 -5.82 8.38 -4.28
CA GLY A 80 -6.80 8.78 -5.27
C GLY A 80 -7.96 7.79 -5.37
N GLU A 81 -8.79 7.96 -6.40
CA GLU A 81 -9.86 7.02 -6.71
C GLU A 81 -9.29 5.68 -7.19
N PRO A 82 -9.94 4.54 -6.86
CA PRO A 82 -9.50 3.24 -7.34
C PRO A 82 -9.55 3.12 -8.86
N THR A 83 -8.50 2.54 -9.44
CA THR A 83 -8.42 2.21 -10.86
C THR A 83 -8.24 0.70 -11.05
N GLU A 84 -8.53 0.19 -12.24
CA GLU A 84 -8.31 -1.21 -12.58
C GLU A 84 -7.39 -1.31 -13.80
N ASN A 85 -6.44 -2.25 -13.76
CA ASN A 85 -5.64 -2.60 -14.92
C ASN A 85 -5.42 -4.13 -15.01
N GLU A 86 -4.51 -4.56 -15.88
CA GLU A 86 -4.19 -5.98 -16.08
C GLU A 86 -3.70 -6.71 -14.81
N TYR A 87 -3.26 -5.97 -13.78
CA TYR A 87 -2.82 -6.50 -12.49
C TYR A 87 -3.90 -6.46 -11.40
N GLY A 88 -5.11 -5.99 -11.73
CA GLY A 88 -6.24 -5.87 -10.82
C GLY A 88 -6.47 -4.44 -10.33
N LYS A 89 -7.04 -4.32 -9.12
CA LYS A 89 -7.41 -3.04 -8.52
C LYS A 89 -6.19 -2.33 -7.94
N LEU A 90 -6.05 -1.05 -8.26
CA LEU A 90 -4.98 -0.16 -7.85
C LEU A 90 -5.53 1.06 -7.12
N LEU A 91 -4.73 1.61 -6.22
CA LEU A 91 -4.98 2.91 -5.59
C LEU A 91 -3.79 3.84 -5.78
N PRO A 92 -3.94 4.95 -6.53
CA PRO A 92 -2.88 5.94 -6.67
C PRO A 92 -2.51 6.54 -5.32
N ILE A 93 -1.23 6.59 -5.01
CA ILE A 93 -0.65 7.21 -3.83
C ILE A 93 -0.27 8.65 -4.20
N ILE A 94 -0.87 9.62 -3.51
CA ILE A 94 -0.59 11.04 -3.73
C ILE A 94 0.66 11.41 -2.91
N THR A 95 1.83 11.39 -3.55
CA THR A 95 3.15 11.65 -2.94
C THR A 95 3.55 13.13 -2.94
N LYS A 96 3.00 13.94 -3.86
CA LYS A 96 3.20 15.39 -3.93
C LYS A 96 1.85 16.08 -3.76
N TYR A 97 1.67 16.82 -2.66
CA TYR A 97 0.60 17.81 -2.60
C TYR A 97 1.03 18.97 -3.51
N LEU A 98 0.36 19.13 -4.64
CA LEU A 98 0.38 20.40 -5.37
C LEU A 98 -0.34 21.42 -4.48
N LEU A 99 0.43 22.13 -3.64
CA LEU A 99 0.02 23.35 -2.95
C LEU A 99 0.51 24.55 -3.76
#